data_AF-A0A517QXF7-F1
#
_entry.id   AF-A0A517QXF7-F1
#
_cell.length_a   1.000
_cell.length_b   1.000
_cell.length_c   1.000
_cell.angle_alpha   90.00
_cell.angle_beta   90.00
_cell.angle_gamma   90.00
#
_symmetry.space_group_name_H-M   'P 1'
#
loop_
_entity.id
_entity.type
_entity.pdbx_description
1 polymer ?
#
loop_
_entity_poly.entity_id
_entity_poly.type
_entity_poly.pdbx_seq_one_letter_code
_entity_poly.pdbx_strand_id
1 'polypeptide(L)'
;MPRPIRLTAETESQLAQATAWYQERSGISEIARQWYDGFLIEMKKLRFIEDEIGLTPLQEQEFFEERLFELHYGSGRNKTHRAIFRFVGGTIEIVTIRHLSQRGLTNDDLKFD
;
A
#
# COMPACT_ATOMS: atom_id res chain seq x y z
N MET A 1 20.81 -5.56 2.37
CA MET A 1 20.89 -4.49 1.33
C MET A 1 19.48 -3.98 1.04
N PRO A 2 19.26 -2.67 0.84
CA PRO A 2 17.91 -2.16 0.63
C PRO A 2 17.32 -2.63 -0.70
N ARG A 3 16.12 -3.21 -0.67
CA ARG A 3 15.40 -3.67 -1.86
C ARG A 3 14.80 -2.48 -2.63
N PRO A 4 14.85 -2.44 -3.97
CA PRO A 4 14.09 -1.45 -4.72
C PRO A 4 12.59 -1.65 -4.48
N ILE A 5 11.83 -0.55 -4.51
CA ILE A 5 10.37 -0.58 -4.48
C ILE A 5 9.87 -0.18 -5.86
N ARG A 6 8.99 -0.99 -6.44
CA ARG A 6 8.33 -0.75 -7.72
C ARG A 6 6.91 -0.27 -7.47
N LEU A 7 6.61 0.92 -7.99
CA LEU A 7 5.27 1.46 -8.15
C LEU A 7 4.98 1.47 -9.66
N THR A 8 3.83 0.95 -10.07
CA THR A 8 3.32 1.12 -11.43
C THR A 8 2.58 2.45 -11.54
N ALA A 9 2.37 2.95 -12.77
CA ALA A 9 1.55 4.14 -13.00
C ALA A 9 0.14 4.01 -12.41
N GLU A 10 -0.41 2.79 -12.36
CA GLU A 10 -1.69 2.51 -11.71
C GLU A 10 -1.60 2.73 -10.19
N THR A 11 -0.58 2.19 -9.53
CA THR A 11 -0.41 2.39 -8.08
C THR A 11 -0.12 3.84 -7.71
N GLU A 12 0.61 4.58 -8.56
CA GLU A 12 0.81 6.02 -8.39
C GLU A 12 -0.51 6.78 -8.51
N SER A 13 -1.36 6.42 -9.48
CA SER A 13 -2.71 6.99 -9.62
C SER A 13 -3.58 6.68 -8.41
N GLN A 14 -3.55 5.45 -7.90
CA GLN A 14 -4.29 5.03 -6.70
C GLN A 14 -3.84 5.81 -5.46
N LEU A 15 -2.54 6.05 -5.29
CA LEU A 15 -2.01 6.88 -4.22
C LEU A 15 -2.51 8.33 -4.34
N ALA A 16 -2.48 8.90 -5.55
CA ALA A 16 -3.00 10.24 -5.80
C ALA A 16 -4.50 10.36 -5.49
N GLN A 17 -5.31 9.35 -5.87
CA GLN A 17 -6.73 9.29 -5.54
C GLN A 17 -6.98 9.20 -4.02
N ALA A 18 -6.18 8.39 -3.31
CA ALA A 18 -6.24 8.30 -1.85
C ALA A 18 -5.92 9.65 -1.18
N THR A 19 -4.93 10.37 -1.70
CA THR A 19 -4.60 11.73 -1.24
C THR A 19 -5.72 12.74 -1.51
N ALA A 20 -6.33 12.69 -2.70
CA ALA A 20 -7.47 13.53 -3.05
C ALA A 20 -8.65 13.30 -2.09
N TRP A 21 -8.99 12.05 -1.81
CA TRP A 21 -10.01 11.70 -0.80
C TRP A 21 -9.67 12.28 0.58
N TYR A 22 -8.40 12.23 0.97
CA TYR A 22 -7.95 12.77 2.26
C TYR A 22 -8.03 14.30 2.30
N GLN A 23 -7.75 14.97 1.17
CA GLN A 23 -7.91 16.41 1.02
C GLN A 23 -9.38 16.82 1.12
N GLU A 24 -10.27 16.13 0.41
CA GLU A 24 -11.72 16.39 0.44
C GLU A 24 -12.27 16.27 1.87
N ARG A 25 -11.81 15.25 2.61
CA ARG A 25 -12.25 15.01 3.99
C ARG A 25 -11.71 16.03 4.99
N SER A 26 -10.46 16.45 4.83
CA SER A 26 -9.81 17.37 5.78
C SER A 26 -10.05 18.84 5.46
N GLY A 27 -10.37 19.17 4.22
CA GLY A 27 -10.48 20.55 3.71
C GLY A 27 -9.15 21.31 3.66
N ILE A 28 -8.01 20.65 3.96
CA ILE A 28 -6.72 21.30 4.15
C ILE A 28 -5.67 20.58 3.29
N SER A 29 -5.22 21.23 2.22
CA SER A 29 -4.24 20.69 1.27
C SER A 29 -2.93 20.24 1.92
N GLU A 30 -2.47 20.98 2.93
CA GLU A 30 -1.23 20.65 3.65
C GLU A 30 -1.34 19.32 4.40
N ILE A 31 -2.50 19.02 4.97
CA ILE A 31 -2.74 17.74 5.67
C ILE A 31 -2.73 16.58 4.66
N ALA A 32 -3.32 16.78 3.48
CA ALA A 32 -3.30 15.77 2.42
C ALA A 32 -1.87 15.51 1.91
N ARG A 33 -1.06 16.57 1.77
CA ARG A 33 0.36 16.45 1.42
C ARG A 33 1.14 15.68 2.49
N GLN A 34 0.96 16.01 3.76
CA GLN A 34 1.61 15.30 4.86
C GLN A 34 1.21 13.82 4.92
N TRP A 35 -0.06 13.53 4.63
CA TRP A 35 -0.54 12.16 4.52
C TRP A 35 0.13 11.40 3.36
N TYR A 36 0.23 12.02 2.18
CA TYR A 36 0.91 11.47 1.01
C TYR A 36 2.38 11.17 1.29
N ASP A 37 3.11 12.18 1.78
CA ASP A 37 4.54 12.08 2.09
C ASP A 37 4.79 11.00 3.14
N GLY A 38 3.94 10.95 4.17
CA GLY A 38 4.02 9.94 5.21
C GLY A 38 3.73 8.52 4.70
N PHE A 39 2.75 8.33 3.81
CA PHE A 39 2.48 7.01 3.24
C PHE A 39 3.64 6.53 2.35
N LEU A 40 4.20 7.43 1.53
CA LEU A 40 5.40 7.15 0.76
C LEU A 40 6.59 6.77 1.65
N ILE A 41 6.76 7.45 2.79
CA ILE A 41 7.83 7.12 3.74
C ILE A 41 7.62 5.72 4.33
N GLU A 42 6.42 5.36 4.77
CA GLU A 42 6.14 4.03 5.31
C GLU A 42 6.35 2.94 4.25
N MET A 43 5.90 3.15 3.01
CA MET A 43 6.20 2.21 1.91
C MET A 43 7.70 2.13 1.67
N LYS A 44 8.43 3.26 1.67
CA LYS A 44 9.89 3.28 1.53
C LYS A 44 10.61 2.51 2.62
N LYS A 45 10.07 2.40 3.84
CA LYS A 45 10.68 1.59 4.91
C LYS A 45 10.69 0.10 4.59
N LEU A 46 9.76 -0.38 3.77
CA LEU A 46 9.72 -1.78 3.33
C LEU A 46 11.05 -2.20 2.69
N ARG A 47 11.78 -1.27 2.06
CA ARG A 47 13.09 -1.54 1.45
C ARG A 47 14.12 -2.13 2.40
N PHE A 48 14.00 -1.85 3.70
CA PHE A 48 14.96 -2.29 4.72
C PHE A 48 14.58 -3.62 5.35
N ILE A 49 13.43 -4.17 4.99
CA ILE A 49 12.96 -5.45 5.49
C ILE A 49 13.73 -6.56 4.77
N GLU A 50 14.45 -7.37 5.55
CA GLU A 50 15.32 -8.44 5.02
C GLU A 50 14.58 -9.78 4.87
N ASP A 51 13.59 -10.04 5.70
CA ASP A 51 12.74 -11.24 5.65
C ASP A 51 11.27 -10.89 5.88
N GLU A 52 10.39 -11.87 5.75
CA GLU A 52 8.94 -11.65 5.88
C GLU A 52 8.47 -11.66 7.35
N ILE A 53 9.38 -11.77 8.32
CA ILE A 53 9.03 -11.92 9.73
C ILE A 53 8.44 -10.61 10.25
N GLY A 54 7.26 -10.70 10.86
CA GLY A 54 6.55 -9.55 11.41
C GLY A 54 5.80 -8.71 10.38
N LEU A 55 5.84 -9.08 9.10
CA LEU A 55 4.93 -8.51 8.11
C LEU A 55 3.51 -9.02 8.36
N THR A 56 2.52 -8.17 8.05
CA THR A 56 1.12 -8.55 8.09
C THR A 56 0.77 -9.24 6.78
N PRO A 57 0.42 -10.55 6.78
CA PRO A 57 -0.09 -11.22 5.58
C PRO A 57 -1.37 -10.53 5.10
N LEU A 58 -1.63 -10.58 3.80
CA LEU A 58 -2.89 -10.09 3.25
C LEU A 58 -4.07 -10.79 3.94
N GLN A 59 -5.09 -10.04 4.36
CA GLN A 59 -6.29 -10.61 4.97
C GLN A 59 -6.96 -11.67 4.07
N GLU A 60 -7.00 -11.40 2.77
CA GLU A 60 -7.58 -12.24 1.71
C GLU A 60 -6.58 -13.24 1.11
N GLN A 61 -5.50 -13.59 1.82
CA GLN A 61 -4.42 -14.43 1.29
C GLN A 61 -4.90 -15.78 0.70
N GLU A 62 -6.00 -16.35 1.20
CA GLU A 62 -6.54 -17.63 0.72
C GLU A 62 -7.00 -17.61 -0.75
N PHE A 63 -7.27 -16.43 -1.31
CA PHE A 63 -7.68 -16.32 -2.71
C PHE A 63 -6.48 -16.31 -3.66
N PHE A 64 -5.28 -15.95 -3.18
CA PHE A 64 -4.11 -15.70 -4.02
C PHE A 64 -3.06 -16.82 -3.87
N GLU A 65 -2.47 -17.22 -5.01
CA GLU A 65 -1.33 -18.15 -5.02
C GLU A 65 -0.04 -17.42 -4.60
N GLU A 66 0.09 -16.15 -4.97
CA GLU A 66 1.19 -15.29 -4.57
C GLU A 66 1.12 -14.98 -3.08
N ARG A 67 2.28 -14.96 -2.42
CA ARG A 67 2.37 -14.50 -1.04
C ARG A 67 2.31 -12.97 -1.01
N LEU A 68 1.22 -12.45 -0.47
CA LEU A 68 0.92 -11.02 -0.41
C LEU A 68 0.94 -10.53 1.04
N PHE A 69 1.32 -9.27 1.20
CA PHE A 69 1.37 -8.58 2.48
C PHE A 69 0.65 -7.25 2.40
N GLU A 70 0.20 -6.74 3.54
CA GLU A 70 -0.47 -5.45 3.64
C GLU A 70 0.21 -4.49 4.61
N LEU A 71 0.27 -3.22 4.22
CA LEU A 71 0.74 -2.10 5.02
C LEU A 71 -0.42 -1.14 5.26
N HIS A 72 -0.88 -1.05 6.50
CA HIS A 72 -1.96 -0.15 6.90
C HIS A 72 -1.46 1.27 7.18
N TYR A 73 -2.09 2.26 6.55
CA TYR A 73 -1.75 3.67 6.69
C TYR A 73 -2.96 4.57 6.94
N GLY A 74 -2.72 5.66 7.67
CA GLY A 74 -3.75 6.63 8.08
C GLY A 74 -3.28 7.48 9.26
N SER A 75 -4.12 8.41 9.71
CA SER A 75 -3.77 9.34 10.78
C SER A 75 -3.92 8.71 12.17
N GLY A 76 -2.81 8.68 12.92
CA GLY A 76 -2.76 8.12 14.27
C GLY A 76 -3.23 6.67 14.30
N ARG A 77 -4.26 6.40 15.12
CA ARG A 77 -4.90 5.08 15.26
C ARG A 77 -5.88 4.75 14.14
N ASN A 78 -6.31 5.75 13.36
CA ASN A 78 -7.29 5.57 12.30
C ASN A 78 -6.57 5.25 10.98
N LYS A 79 -6.30 3.96 10.76
CA LYS A 79 -5.85 3.47 9.46
C LYS A 79 -7.06 3.47 8.53
N THR A 80 -6.91 4.07 7.35
CA THR A 80 -7.99 4.21 6.36
C THR A 80 -7.61 3.60 5.03
N HIS A 81 -6.33 3.41 4.76
CA HIS A 81 -5.82 2.83 3.53
C HIS A 81 -4.88 1.68 3.81
N ARG A 82 -4.72 0.82 2.81
CA ARG A 82 -3.69 -0.19 2.78
C ARG A 82 -2.96 -0.21 1.45
N ALA A 83 -1.65 -0.42 1.51
CA ALA A 83 -0.84 -0.80 0.36
C ALA A 83 -0.62 -2.30 0.41
N ILE A 84 -0.86 -2.98 -0.69
CA ILE A 84 -0.65 -4.42 -0.83
C ILE A 84 0.60 -4.63 -1.65
N PHE A 85 1.46 -5.52 -1.20
CA PHE A 85 2.77 -5.72 -1.81
C PHE A 85 3.23 -7.17 -1.76
N ARG A 86 4.22 -7.47 -2.60
CA ARG A 86 4.89 -8.78 -2.67
C ARG A 86 6.39 -8.61 -2.91
N PHE A 87 7.15 -9.67 -2.61
CA PHE A 87 8.57 -9.75 -2.92
C PHE A 87 8.78 -10.55 -4.21
N VAL A 88 9.37 -9.92 -5.23
CA VAL A 88 9.64 -10.55 -6.54
C VAL A 88 11.07 -10.26 -6.95
N GLY A 89 11.91 -11.29 -7.08
CA GLY A 89 13.28 -11.15 -7.59
C GLY A 89 14.14 -10.13 -6.82
N GLY A 90 13.94 -10.01 -5.51
CA GLY A 90 14.64 -9.02 -4.67
C GLY A 90 14.07 -7.60 -4.72
N THR A 91 12.97 -7.38 -5.46
CA THR A 91 12.21 -6.12 -5.52
C THR A 91 10.94 -6.24 -4.69
N ILE A 92 10.51 -5.14 -4.08
CA ILE A 92 9.21 -5.02 -3.42
C ILE A 92 8.26 -4.36 -4.41
N GLU A 93 7.25 -5.10 -4.86
CA GLU A 93 6.25 -4.59 -5.77
C GLU A 93 5.02 -4.17 -4.99
N ILE A 94 4.63 -2.89 -5.09
CA ILE A 94 3.31 -2.44 -4.64
C ILE A 94 2.31 -2.83 -5.72
N VAL A 95 1.40 -3.74 -5.38
CA VAL A 95 0.40 -4.27 -6.31
C VAL A 95 -0.80 -3.33 -6.40
N THR A 96 -1.26 -2.80 -5.26
CA THR A 96 -2.38 -1.84 -5.22
C THR A 96 -2.40 -1.05 -3.93
N ILE A 97 -3.02 0.14 -3.97
CA ILE A 97 -3.30 1.01 -2.84
C ILE A 97 -4.80 1.27 -2.79
N ARG A 98 -5.44 0.93 -1.67
CA ARG A 98 -6.91 0.95 -1.57
C ARG A 98 -7.39 1.41 -0.19
N HIS A 99 -8.61 1.93 -0.13
CA HIS A 99 -9.27 2.28 1.13
C HIS A 99 -9.77 1.01 1.86
N LEU A 100 -9.61 0.94 3.19
CA LEU A 100 -9.97 -0.23 4.00
C LEU A 100 -11.47 -0.55 4.03
N SER A 101 -12.33 0.43 3.74
CA SER A 101 -13.78 0.22 3.66
C SER A 101 -14.26 -0.36 2.33
N GLN A 102 -13.37 -0.54 1.35
CA GLN A 102 -13.73 -1.23 0.12
C GLN A 102 -13.98 -2.71 0.40
N ARG A 103 -14.71 -3.39 -0.48
CA ARG A 103 -14.91 -4.85 -0.36
C ARG A 103 -13.55 -5.57 -0.36
N GLY A 104 -13.53 -6.75 0.24
CA GLY A 104 -12.37 -7.63 0.20
C GLY A 104 -11.93 -7.95 -1.22
N LEU A 105 -10.63 -8.20 -1.38
CA LEU A 105 -10.03 -8.53 -2.66
C LEU A 105 -10.37 -9.93 -3.14
N THR A 106 -10.43 -10.04 -4.46
CA THR A 106 -10.54 -11.30 -5.20
C THR A 106 -9.47 -11.35 -6.28
N ASN A 107 -9.28 -12.50 -6.92
CA ASN A 107 -8.27 -12.67 -7.97
C ASN A 107 -8.46 -11.74 -9.17
N ASP A 108 -9.69 -11.31 -9.45
CA ASP A 108 -9.98 -10.39 -10.55
C ASP A 108 -9.57 -8.94 -10.26
N ASP A 109 -9.25 -8.61 -9.00
CA ASP A 109 -8.90 -7.26 -8.57
C ASP A 109 -7.41 -6.93 -8.69
N LEU A 110 -6.54 -7.96 -8.73
CA LEU A 110 -5.09 -7.77 -8.77
C LEU A 110 -4.54 -8.21 -10.12
N LYS A 111 -3.65 -7.38 -10.66
CA LYS A 111 -2.86 -7.73 -11.85
C LYS A 111 -1.41 -7.86 -11.42
N PHE A 112 -0.83 -8.98 -11.81
CA PHE A 112 0.57 -9.26 -11.61
C PHE A 112 1.24 -9.16 -12.98
N ASP A 113 2.14 -8.20 -13.13
CA ASP A 113 3.04 -8.13 -14.28
C ASP A 113 4.18 -9.15 -14.15
#